data_AF-I7A793-F1
#
_entry.id   AF-I7A793-F1
#
_cell.length_a   1.000
_cell.length_b   1.000
_cell.length_c   1.000
_cell.angle_alpha   90.00
_cell.angle_beta   90.00
_cell.angle_gamma   90.00
#
_symmetry.space_group_name_H-M   'P 1'
#
loop_
_entity.id
_entity.type
_entity.pdbx_description
1 polymer ?
#
loop_
_entity_poly.entity_id
_entity_poly.type
_entity_poly.pdbx_seq_one_letter_code
_entity_poly.pdbx_strand_id
1 'polypeptide(L)'
;MTNYDLVIQQLKKFGYPTNEKVRIKPYTLYDEITIKNGTTQYNAFVNSELSVDKRNRVFPISQNEVVFINEIGVYLEESVWQTNYYDLFQQTYLLISIDDRVKAKIPFTEILTFNILNNQDEGAVTSNWDYVTQIKRKRKLQFPIIINSTSNVVVKVETTSSIATNFDTKILRVELTGVKFDKLTPFVFNPQGDKLIERLSFTMYDTVDFDATQGVTYDLFSTQNKDVRLFSKTFPLSDKETFSIENIEFFLAGTQAAAGSMLDHTILSALRGSYLKVTVDDTEMIEFGNGDLFTLYLYYANSYNKKSRYYSSYGLTLPYPVVIPSQSRVKASIYVPSLNSLITTGSKLTAMFKGTLQRV
;
A
#
# COMPACT_ATOMS: atom_id res chain seq x y z
N MET A 1 26.71 5.12 13.59
CA MET A 1 26.56 4.77 12.16
C MET A 1 25.77 5.90 11.51
N THR A 2 26.23 6.42 10.39
CA THR A 2 25.58 7.53 9.66
C THR A 2 24.62 7.01 8.60
N ASN A 3 23.72 7.87 8.10
CA ASN A 3 22.86 7.53 6.95
C ASN A 3 23.69 7.20 5.68
N TYR A 4 24.91 7.75 5.57
CA TYR A 4 25.83 7.47 4.46
C TYR A 4 26.36 6.03 4.51
N ASP A 5 26.73 5.55 5.71
CA ASP A 5 27.20 4.18 5.92
C ASP A 5 26.12 3.14 5.56
N LEU A 6 24.87 3.39 5.96
CA LEU A 6 23.73 2.53 5.65
C LEU A 6 23.46 2.44 4.14
N VAL A 7 23.51 3.57 3.42
CA VAL A 7 23.39 3.59 1.96
C VAL A 7 24.56 2.84 1.31
N ILE A 8 25.80 2.98 1.80
CA ILE A 8 26.94 2.20 1.27
C ILE A 8 26.79 0.69 1.54
N GLN A 9 26.23 0.28 2.68
CA GLN A 9 25.93 -1.14 2.92
C GLN A 9 24.86 -1.68 1.97
N GLN A 10 23.80 -0.90 1.68
CA GLN A 10 22.81 -1.26 0.65
C GLN A 10 23.46 -1.34 -0.75
N LEU A 11 24.29 -0.37 -1.14
CA LEU A 11 24.99 -0.37 -2.43
C LEU A 11 25.90 -1.59 -2.61
N LYS A 12 26.63 -2.00 -1.56
CA LYS A 12 27.42 -3.24 -1.56
C LYS A 12 26.53 -4.49 -1.71
N LYS A 13 25.38 -4.53 -1.01
CA LYS A 13 24.40 -5.63 -1.11
C LYS A 13 23.80 -5.78 -2.52
N PHE A 14 23.76 -4.71 -3.31
CA PHE A 14 23.27 -4.70 -4.70
C PHE A 14 24.38 -4.57 -5.76
N GLY A 15 25.63 -4.92 -5.42
CA GLY A 15 26.73 -5.07 -6.38
C GLY A 15 27.26 -3.78 -7.02
N TYR A 16 27.03 -2.62 -6.38
CA TYR A 16 27.43 -1.33 -6.92
C TYR A 16 28.91 -1.02 -6.66
N PRO A 17 29.68 -0.48 -7.64
CA PRO A 17 31.11 -0.20 -7.48
C PRO A 17 31.37 0.92 -6.47
N THR A 18 32.27 0.68 -5.52
CA THR A 18 32.56 1.60 -4.40
C THR A 18 33.55 2.73 -4.71
N ASN A 19 34.15 2.72 -5.91
CA ASN A 19 35.37 3.50 -6.20
C ASN A 19 35.14 4.70 -7.15
N GLU A 20 33.90 4.97 -7.55
CA GLU A 20 33.55 6.04 -8.49
C GLU A 20 33.15 7.35 -7.79
N LYS A 21 33.47 8.50 -8.40
CA LYS A 21 33.07 9.84 -7.91
C LYS A 21 31.59 10.13 -8.24
N VAL A 22 30.68 9.49 -7.51
CA VAL A 22 29.23 9.64 -7.69
C VAL A 22 28.65 10.64 -6.70
N ARG A 23 27.80 11.56 -7.18
CA ARG A 23 27.02 12.45 -6.31
C ARG A 23 25.73 11.75 -5.90
N ILE A 24 25.58 11.50 -4.60
CA ILE A 24 24.40 10.88 -4.00
C ILE A 24 23.45 11.99 -3.53
N LYS A 25 22.17 11.93 -3.89
CA LYS A 25 21.16 12.86 -3.38
C LYS A 25 19.79 12.20 -3.12
N PRO A 26 19.07 12.59 -2.05
CA PRO A 26 17.65 12.27 -1.92
C PRO A 26 16.89 12.79 -3.14
N TYR A 27 15.94 12.01 -3.65
CA TYR A 27 15.22 12.37 -4.87
C TYR A 27 13.80 11.80 -4.87
N THR A 28 12.86 12.61 -5.31
CA THR A 28 11.46 12.26 -5.52
C THR A 28 11.11 12.62 -6.94
N LEU A 29 10.72 11.63 -7.72
CA LEU A 29 9.96 11.82 -8.96
C LEU A 29 8.49 11.99 -8.59
N TYR A 30 7.77 12.89 -9.27
CA TYR A 30 6.31 12.92 -9.21
C TYR A 30 5.69 13.15 -10.59
N ASP A 31 4.51 12.60 -10.84
CA ASP A 31 3.69 12.89 -12.02
C ASP A 31 2.21 13.03 -11.63
N GLU A 32 1.41 13.70 -12.45
CA GLU A 32 0.03 14.11 -12.17
C GLU A 32 -0.92 13.57 -13.24
N ILE A 33 -1.82 12.69 -12.80
CA ILE A 33 -2.83 12.05 -13.65
C ILE A 33 -4.18 12.71 -13.37
N THR A 34 -4.79 13.33 -14.39
CA THR A 34 -6.22 13.68 -14.34
C THR A 34 -7.05 12.43 -14.59
N ILE A 35 -7.81 11.98 -13.60
CA ILE A 35 -8.77 10.89 -13.73
C ILE A 35 -9.89 11.33 -14.67
N LYS A 36 -10.37 10.41 -15.52
CA LYS A 36 -11.44 10.65 -16.50
C LYS A 36 -12.48 9.55 -16.45
N ASN A 37 -13.75 9.91 -16.50
CA ASN A 37 -14.86 8.97 -16.52
C ASN A 37 -14.69 7.93 -17.66
N GLY A 38 -15.03 6.67 -17.37
CA GLY A 38 -14.83 5.53 -18.27
C GLY A 38 -13.38 5.10 -18.50
N THR A 39 -12.37 5.87 -18.08
CA THR A 39 -10.95 5.52 -18.28
C THR A 39 -10.42 4.74 -17.08
N THR A 40 -10.06 3.46 -17.31
CA THR A 40 -9.63 2.50 -16.27
C THR A 40 -8.12 2.28 -16.21
N GLN A 41 -7.34 2.81 -17.17
CA GLN A 41 -5.88 2.67 -17.19
C GLN A 41 -5.21 3.98 -17.59
N TYR A 42 -4.15 4.34 -16.88
CA TYR A 42 -3.37 5.56 -17.05
C TYR A 42 -1.88 5.20 -16.98
N ASN A 43 -1.04 5.82 -17.80
CA ASN A 43 0.41 5.71 -17.68
C ASN A 43 0.94 7.00 -17.05
N ALA A 44 1.77 6.87 -16.02
CA ALA A 44 2.52 7.97 -15.40
C ALA A 44 3.94 8.03 -15.98
N PHE A 45 4.58 9.20 -15.86
CA PHE A 45 5.95 9.48 -16.31
C PHE A 45 6.13 9.30 -17.83
N VAL A 46 5.12 9.71 -18.60
CA VAL A 46 5.08 9.62 -20.08
C VAL A 46 4.92 10.97 -20.80
N ASN A 47 4.55 12.05 -20.12
CA ASN A 47 4.32 13.35 -20.78
C ASN A 47 5.63 14.10 -21.05
N SER A 48 6.06 14.14 -22.32
CA SER A 48 7.29 14.78 -22.79
C SER A 48 7.26 16.31 -22.80
N GLU A 49 6.11 16.95 -22.58
CA GLU A 49 5.97 18.42 -22.56
C GLU A 49 6.40 19.04 -21.21
N LEU A 50 6.76 18.21 -20.23
CA LEU A 50 7.04 18.65 -18.86
C LEU A 50 8.54 18.88 -18.62
N SER A 51 8.87 20.08 -18.15
CA SER A 51 10.27 20.53 -17.97
C SER A 51 11.06 19.67 -16.97
N VAL A 52 12.30 19.34 -17.37
CA VAL A 52 13.31 18.56 -16.63
C VAL A 52 13.71 19.18 -15.27
N ASP A 53 13.43 20.48 -15.07
CA ASP A 53 13.66 21.22 -13.82
C ASP A 53 12.52 21.02 -12.80
N LYS A 54 11.30 20.73 -13.27
CA LYS A 54 10.27 20.17 -12.41
C LYS A 54 10.70 18.74 -12.06
N ARG A 55 10.30 18.22 -10.89
CA ARG A 55 10.64 16.82 -10.52
C ARG A 55 9.77 15.77 -11.22
N ASN A 56 9.08 16.18 -12.28
CA ASN A 56 8.37 15.32 -13.20
C ASN A 56 9.28 15.04 -14.39
N ARG A 57 9.43 13.78 -14.78
CA ARG A 57 10.35 13.32 -15.81
C ARG A 57 9.79 12.13 -16.53
N VAL A 58 9.95 12.11 -17.85
CA VAL A 58 9.69 10.92 -18.67
C VAL A 58 10.80 9.89 -18.47
N PHE A 59 10.45 8.60 -18.51
CA PHE A 59 11.42 7.51 -18.57
C PHE A 59 11.78 7.17 -20.04
N PRO A 60 13.04 6.77 -20.35
CA PRO A 60 14.14 6.48 -19.44
C PRO A 60 14.87 7.73 -18.90
N ILE A 61 15.58 7.56 -17.79
CA ILE A 61 16.42 8.60 -17.17
C ILE A 61 17.72 8.86 -17.96
N SER A 62 18.41 9.96 -17.68
CA SER A 62 19.63 10.35 -18.42
C SER A 62 20.79 9.37 -18.22
N GLN A 63 21.65 9.22 -19.24
CA GLN A 63 22.70 8.20 -19.31
C GLN A 63 23.72 8.18 -18.15
N ASN A 64 23.87 9.32 -17.45
CA ASN A 64 24.76 9.45 -16.29
C ASN A 64 24.05 9.29 -14.93
N GLU A 65 22.78 8.86 -14.93
CA GLU A 65 21.91 8.76 -13.76
C GLU A 65 21.52 7.30 -13.46
N VAL A 66 21.45 6.94 -12.18
CA VAL A 66 20.72 5.75 -11.69
C VAL A 66 19.83 6.17 -10.52
N VAL A 67 18.60 5.68 -10.48
CA VAL A 67 17.61 6.00 -9.44
C VAL A 67 17.20 4.73 -8.73
N PHE A 68 17.26 4.74 -7.40
CA PHE A 68 16.79 3.67 -6.53
C PHE A 68 15.52 4.19 -5.85
N ILE A 69 14.35 3.67 -6.23
CA ILE A 69 13.08 3.99 -5.59
C ILE A 69 12.92 3.11 -4.34
N ASN A 70 12.80 3.76 -3.18
CA ASN A 70 12.71 3.15 -1.85
C ASN A 70 11.32 3.33 -1.22
N GLU A 71 10.53 4.29 -1.70
CA GLU A 71 9.20 4.61 -1.18
C GLU A 71 8.26 5.03 -2.31
N ILE A 72 7.04 4.50 -2.28
CA ILE A 72 5.96 4.81 -3.24
C ILE A 72 4.82 5.47 -2.47
N GLY A 73 4.32 6.58 -2.99
CA GLY A 73 3.09 7.22 -2.51
C GLY A 73 2.19 7.60 -3.67
N VAL A 74 0.91 7.72 -3.41
CA VAL A 74 -0.07 8.33 -4.31
C VAL A 74 -0.86 9.35 -3.50
N TYR A 75 -1.15 10.51 -4.06
CA TYR A 75 -1.89 11.57 -3.41
C TYR A 75 -3.05 12.02 -4.29
N LEU A 76 -4.27 12.01 -3.75
CA LEU A 76 -5.39 12.69 -4.38
C LEU A 76 -5.38 14.16 -3.91
N GLU A 77 -5.31 15.10 -4.85
CA GLU A 77 -5.11 16.51 -4.50
C GLU A 77 -6.32 17.15 -3.82
N GLU A 78 -7.50 16.82 -4.33
CA GLU A 78 -8.79 17.29 -3.82
C GLU A 78 -9.34 16.39 -2.71
N SER A 79 -10.14 16.97 -1.83
CA SER A 79 -10.83 16.24 -0.78
C SER A 79 -12.01 15.45 -1.33
N VAL A 80 -12.26 14.27 -0.74
CA VAL A 80 -13.38 13.38 -1.08
C VAL A 80 -14.56 13.58 -0.13
N TRP A 81 -15.76 13.28 -0.61
CA TRP A 81 -16.95 13.18 0.24
C TRP A 81 -16.91 11.94 1.14
N GLN A 82 -17.65 11.97 2.25
CA GLN A 82 -17.69 10.92 3.27
C GLN A 82 -18.43 9.66 2.77
N THR A 83 -17.75 8.84 1.97
CA THR A 83 -18.25 7.57 1.42
C THR A 83 -17.29 6.42 1.75
N ASN A 84 -17.79 5.18 1.78
CA ASN A 84 -16.95 3.99 1.89
C ASN A 84 -16.29 3.63 0.54
N TYR A 85 -15.26 4.38 0.14
CA TYR A 85 -14.45 4.08 -1.05
C TYR A 85 -13.46 2.92 -0.86
N TYR A 86 -13.39 2.31 0.33
CA TYR A 86 -12.36 1.37 0.71
C TYR A 86 -12.28 0.13 -0.20
N ASP A 87 -13.41 -0.53 -0.42
CA ASP A 87 -13.53 -1.73 -1.28
C ASP A 87 -13.16 -1.42 -2.76
N LEU A 88 -13.28 -0.17 -3.18
CA LEU A 88 -12.89 0.30 -4.52
C LEU A 88 -11.39 0.62 -4.63
N PHE A 89 -10.77 1.10 -3.54
CA PHE A 89 -9.32 1.33 -3.45
C PHE A 89 -8.51 0.03 -3.27
N GLN A 90 -9.13 -1.07 -2.87
CA GLN A 90 -8.53 -2.41 -2.94
C GLN A 90 -8.38 -2.89 -4.40
N GLN A 91 -9.38 -2.59 -5.23
CA GLN A 91 -9.47 -3.01 -6.65
C GLN A 91 -8.73 -2.07 -7.61
N THR A 92 -8.09 -1.03 -7.08
CA THR A 92 -7.42 0.05 -7.82
C THR A 92 -5.96 0.11 -7.39
N TYR A 93 -5.01 0.20 -8.33
CA TYR A 93 -3.61 -0.02 -8.00
C TYR A 93 -2.59 0.72 -8.86
N LEU A 94 -1.38 0.86 -8.30
CA LEU A 94 -0.17 1.20 -9.02
C LEU A 94 0.58 -0.08 -9.42
N LEU A 95 0.97 -0.18 -10.68
CA LEU A 95 1.88 -1.20 -11.20
C LEU A 95 3.13 -0.52 -11.76
N ILE A 96 4.30 -1.06 -11.44
CA ILE A 96 5.59 -0.64 -12.01
C ILE A 96 6.23 -1.87 -12.65
N SER A 97 6.50 -1.79 -13.94
CA SER A 97 7.30 -2.78 -14.67
C SER A 97 8.56 -2.16 -15.27
N ILE A 98 9.63 -2.94 -15.32
CA ILE A 98 10.93 -2.58 -15.90
C ILE A 98 11.36 -3.72 -16.80
N ASP A 99 11.66 -3.40 -18.06
CA ASP A 99 12.11 -4.37 -19.08
C ASP A 99 11.14 -5.56 -19.16
N ASP A 100 9.84 -5.22 -19.25
CA ASP A 100 8.65 -6.09 -19.26
C ASP A 100 8.43 -6.98 -18.03
N ARG A 101 9.26 -6.85 -16.97
CA ARG A 101 9.11 -7.57 -15.69
C ARG A 101 8.43 -6.71 -14.63
N VAL A 102 7.49 -7.26 -13.87
CA VAL A 102 6.77 -6.51 -12.82
C VAL A 102 7.63 -6.38 -11.58
N LYS A 103 7.84 -5.15 -11.09
CA LYS A 103 8.70 -4.83 -9.93
C LYS A 103 7.90 -4.40 -8.70
N ALA A 104 6.75 -3.77 -8.89
CA ALA A 104 5.75 -3.54 -7.85
C ALA A 104 4.33 -3.67 -8.42
N LYS A 105 3.40 -4.22 -7.64
CA LYS A 105 1.97 -4.10 -7.85
C LYS A 105 1.32 -3.86 -6.49
N ILE A 106 0.83 -2.65 -6.23
CA ILE A 106 0.41 -2.19 -4.89
C ILE A 106 -0.94 -1.46 -5.01
N PRO A 107 -2.01 -1.91 -4.32
CA PRO A 107 -3.31 -1.25 -4.36
C PRO A 107 -3.35 0.04 -3.55
N PHE A 108 -4.28 0.91 -3.91
CA PHE A 108 -4.40 2.27 -3.38
C PHE A 108 -4.71 2.27 -1.87
N THR A 109 -5.36 1.23 -1.35
CA THR A 109 -5.49 1.01 0.09
C THR A 109 -4.17 1.09 0.88
N GLU A 110 -3.02 0.72 0.30
CA GLU A 110 -1.71 0.81 0.99
C GLU A 110 -0.96 2.14 0.76
N ILE A 111 -1.24 2.86 -0.34
CA ILE A 111 -0.41 3.99 -0.82
C ILE A 111 -1.15 5.31 -1.09
N LEU A 112 -2.48 5.33 -1.10
CA LEU A 112 -3.26 6.53 -1.39
C LEU A 112 -3.43 7.39 -0.14
N THR A 113 -2.75 8.53 -0.13
CA THR A 113 -3.01 9.63 0.79
C THR A 113 -4.13 10.49 0.22
N PHE A 114 -5.15 10.80 1.03
CA PHE A 114 -6.26 11.67 0.61
C PHE A 114 -6.92 12.39 1.79
N ASN A 115 -7.65 13.45 1.47
CA ASN A 115 -8.35 14.32 2.41
C ASN A 115 -9.85 13.98 2.40
N ILE A 116 -10.51 14.01 3.57
CA ILE A 116 -11.96 13.75 3.67
C ILE A 116 -12.68 15.03 4.14
N LEU A 117 -13.78 15.36 3.45
CA LEU A 117 -14.74 16.38 3.86
C LEU A 117 -15.71 15.82 4.90
N ASN A 118 -15.92 16.55 6.00
CA ASN A 118 -16.61 16.06 7.20
C ASN A 118 -18.05 16.59 7.41
N ASN A 119 -18.51 17.53 6.58
CA ASN A 119 -19.89 18.07 6.58
C ASN A 119 -20.45 17.96 5.16
N GLN A 120 -21.74 17.62 5.01
CA GLN A 120 -22.40 17.51 3.69
C GLN A 120 -23.14 18.79 3.25
N ASP A 121 -23.26 19.80 4.12
CA ASP A 121 -23.96 21.03 3.78
C ASP A 121 -23.16 21.88 2.78
N GLU A 122 -23.67 22.01 1.55
CA GLU A 122 -23.09 22.88 0.50
C GLU A 122 -23.23 24.39 0.82
N GLY A 123 -23.80 24.74 1.99
CA GLY A 123 -24.00 26.11 2.46
C GLY A 123 -22.94 26.54 3.48
N ALA A 124 -22.14 27.54 3.11
CA ALA A 124 -21.27 28.34 3.98
C ALA A 124 -20.11 27.59 4.70
N VAL A 125 -18.97 27.45 4.00
CA VAL A 125 -17.67 27.21 4.64
C VAL A 125 -17.21 28.50 5.35
N THR A 126 -17.72 28.74 6.58
CA THR A 126 -17.36 29.89 7.40
C THR A 126 -16.46 29.50 8.59
N SER A 127 -15.23 30.02 8.58
CA SER A 127 -14.25 30.01 9.70
C SER A 127 -13.55 28.70 10.10
N ASN A 128 -12.45 28.40 9.38
CA ASN A 128 -11.14 27.94 9.88
C ASN A 128 -10.94 26.65 10.71
N TRP A 129 -11.95 26.00 11.32
CA TRP A 129 -11.70 24.92 12.31
C TRP A 129 -12.36 23.55 12.05
N ASP A 130 -12.96 23.32 10.88
CA ASP A 130 -13.42 21.99 10.50
C ASP A 130 -12.29 21.13 9.91
N TYR A 131 -11.54 20.53 10.83
CA TYR A 131 -10.44 19.60 10.56
C TYR A 131 -10.74 18.58 9.45
N VAL A 132 -9.91 18.63 8.41
CA VAL A 132 -9.73 17.57 7.42
C VAL A 132 -9.06 16.38 8.09
N THR A 133 -9.72 15.23 8.06
CA THR A 133 -9.08 13.95 8.39
C THR A 133 -8.27 13.49 7.18
N GLN A 134 -6.96 13.71 7.20
CA GLN A 134 -6.07 13.26 6.12
C GLN A 134 -5.60 11.81 6.39
N ILE A 135 -6.04 10.88 5.55
CA ILE A 135 -5.48 9.53 5.50
C ILE A 135 -4.08 9.63 4.89
N LYS A 136 -3.04 9.27 5.65
CA LYS A 136 -1.64 9.28 5.21
C LYS A 136 -1.13 7.86 4.98
N ARG A 137 -0.74 7.57 3.75
CA ARG A 137 -0.35 6.24 3.26
C ARG A 137 0.84 6.35 2.31
N LYS A 138 1.89 5.55 2.54
CA LYS A 138 3.05 5.36 1.66
C LYS A 138 3.65 3.97 1.88
N ARG A 139 4.07 3.30 0.81
CA ARG A 139 4.72 1.99 0.83
C ARG A 139 6.23 2.18 0.79
N LYS A 140 6.92 1.87 1.89
CA LYS A 140 8.38 1.66 1.88
C LYS A 140 8.69 0.29 1.29
N LEU A 141 9.69 0.23 0.43
CA LEU A 141 10.10 -0.96 -0.30
C LEU A 141 11.29 -1.62 0.39
N GLN A 142 11.17 -2.91 0.69
CA GLN A 142 12.23 -3.72 1.31
C GLN A 142 13.44 -3.89 0.38
N PHE A 143 13.17 -3.90 -0.93
CA PHE A 143 14.17 -3.91 -2.00
C PHE A 143 13.93 -2.71 -2.92
N PRO A 144 14.96 -1.92 -3.27
CA PRO A 144 14.80 -0.77 -4.14
C PRO A 144 14.41 -1.20 -5.55
N ILE A 145 13.48 -0.48 -6.18
CA ILE A 145 13.30 -0.58 -7.63
C ILE A 145 14.43 0.23 -8.27
N ILE A 146 15.38 -0.46 -8.90
CA ILE A 146 16.54 0.15 -9.55
C ILE A 146 16.17 0.50 -11.00
N ILE A 147 16.21 1.79 -11.31
CA ILE A 147 15.99 2.34 -12.65
C ILE A 147 17.33 2.84 -13.18
N ASN A 148 17.71 2.39 -14.38
CA ASN A 148 18.86 2.89 -15.12
C ASN A 148 18.40 3.55 -16.44
N SER A 149 19.35 4.16 -17.16
CA SER A 149 19.11 4.92 -18.40
C SER A 149 18.81 4.09 -19.65
N THR A 150 18.94 2.76 -19.57
CA THR A 150 18.55 1.81 -20.63
C THR A 150 17.27 1.02 -20.28
N SER A 151 16.71 1.22 -19.09
CA SER A 151 15.50 0.52 -18.65
C SER A 151 14.25 1.08 -19.32
N ASN A 152 13.48 0.19 -19.95
CA ASN A 152 12.11 0.47 -20.36
C ASN A 152 11.20 0.43 -19.12
N VAL A 153 10.94 1.59 -18.52
CA VAL A 153 10.11 1.71 -17.31
C VAL A 153 8.69 2.10 -17.69
N VAL A 154 7.71 1.32 -17.22
CA VAL A 154 6.29 1.59 -17.38
C VAL A 154 5.66 1.67 -16.00
N VAL A 155 5.06 2.83 -15.69
CA VAL A 155 4.31 3.07 -14.45
C VAL A 155 2.84 3.23 -14.80
N LYS A 156 2.00 2.32 -14.32
CA LYS A 156 0.56 2.29 -14.60
C LYS A 156 -0.25 2.53 -13.34
N VAL A 157 -1.28 3.35 -13.45
CA VAL A 157 -2.41 3.37 -12.53
C VAL A 157 -3.58 2.67 -13.21
N GLU A 158 -4.11 1.64 -12.55
CA GLU A 158 -5.29 0.90 -13.02
C GLU A 158 -6.43 1.09 -12.01
N THR A 159 -7.59 1.55 -12.48
CA THR A 159 -8.77 1.90 -11.66
C THR A 159 -9.99 1.06 -12.05
N THR A 160 -10.94 0.90 -11.13
CA THR A 160 -12.27 0.41 -11.50
C THR A 160 -13.08 1.51 -12.19
N SER A 161 -14.06 1.13 -13.02
CA SER A 161 -14.98 2.09 -13.65
C SER A 161 -15.70 2.95 -12.61
N SER A 162 -16.03 2.38 -11.44
CA SER A 162 -16.62 3.11 -10.31
C SER A 162 -15.69 4.19 -9.73
N ILE A 163 -14.37 3.95 -9.68
CA ILE A 163 -13.40 5.01 -9.35
C ILE A 163 -13.32 6.03 -10.48
N ALA A 164 -13.24 5.59 -11.74
CA ALA A 164 -13.16 6.51 -12.88
C ALA A 164 -14.36 7.49 -12.94
N THR A 165 -15.57 7.03 -12.59
CA THR A 165 -16.76 7.90 -12.49
C THR A 165 -16.78 8.73 -11.21
N ASN A 166 -16.55 8.14 -10.03
CA ASN A 166 -16.63 8.87 -8.75
C ASN A 166 -15.53 9.93 -8.56
N PHE A 167 -14.42 9.80 -9.30
CA PHE A 167 -13.26 10.67 -9.24
C PHE A 167 -12.98 11.36 -10.58
N ASP A 168 -13.99 11.50 -11.44
CA ASP A 168 -13.85 12.20 -12.73
C ASP A 168 -13.32 13.63 -12.54
N THR A 169 -12.44 14.06 -13.44
CA THR A 169 -11.63 15.30 -13.42
C THR A 169 -10.63 15.46 -12.26
N LYS A 170 -10.64 14.59 -11.23
CA LYS A 170 -9.75 14.74 -10.06
C LYS A 170 -8.28 14.48 -10.40
N ILE A 171 -7.40 15.26 -9.79
CA ILE A 171 -5.94 15.11 -9.96
C ILE A 171 -5.38 14.11 -8.93
N LEU A 172 -4.64 13.13 -9.47
CA LEU A 172 -3.94 12.09 -8.73
C LEU A 172 -2.43 12.23 -8.96
N ARG A 173 -1.68 12.67 -7.96
CA ARG A 173 -0.21 12.74 -8.00
C ARG A 173 0.41 11.41 -7.58
N VAL A 174 1.23 10.80 -8.44
CA VAL A 174 2.03 9.61 -8.12
C VAL A 174 3.44 10.06 -7.71
N GLU A 175 3.92 9.64 -6.54
CA GLU A 175 5.27 9.94 -6.04
C GLU A 175 6.14 8.68 -5.95
N LEU A 176 7.32 8.72 -6.60
CA LEU A 176 8.36 7.69 -6.49
C LEU A 176 9.59 8.31 -5.83
N THR A 177 9.84 7.96 -4.56
CA THR A 177 10.88 8.57 -3.71
C THR A 177 12.01 7.59 -3.40
N GLY A 178 13.23 8.10 -3.31
CA GLY A 178 14.40 7.34 -2.88
C GLY A 178 15.70 8.12 -3.08
N VAL A 179 16.69 7.49 -3.72
CA VAL A 179 18.03 8.05 -3.89
C VAL A 179 18.42 8.08 -5.35
N LYS A 180 18.90 9.23 -5.81
CA LYS A 180 19.45 9.43 -7.16
C LYS A 180 20.97 9.56 -7.10
N PHE A 181 21.61 8.88 -8.04
CA PHE A 181 23.05 8.83 -8.21
C PHE A 181 23.41 9.54 -9.52
N ASP A 182 23.95 10.75 -9.40
CA ASP A 182 24.44 11.54 -10.53
C ASP A 182 25.96 11.31 -10.66
N LYS A 183 26.39 10.61 -11.71
CA LYS A 183 27.82 10.51 -12.01
C LYS A 183 28.32 11.81 -12.66
N LEU A 184 29.62 11.84 -12.95
CA LEU A 184 30.26 12.82 -13.84
C LEU A 184 30.78 12.17 -15.13
N THR A 185 30.67 10.85 -15.26
CA THR A 185 31.15 10.02 -16.38
C THR A 185 30.19 8.85 -16.63
N PRO A 186 30.01 8.39 -17.89
CA PRO A 186 29.22 7.19 -18.18
C PRO A 186 29.82 5.93 -17.56
N PHE A 187 28.98 4.98 -17.16
CA PHE A 187 29.39 3.73 -16.52
C PHE A 187 28.29 2.65 -16.62
N VAL A 188 28.64 1.39 -16.87
CA VAL A 188 27.65 0.30 -17.05
C VAL A 188 27.32 -0.35 -15.71
N PHE A 189 26.06 -0.26 -15.26
CA PHE A 189 25.56 -1.10 -14.18
C PHE A 189 25.10 -2.44 -14.75
N ASN A 190 25.62 -3.55 -14.22
CA ASN A 190 25.32 -4.90 -14.70
C ASN A 190 24.47 -5.68 -13.68
N PRO A 191 23.12 -5.68 -13.77
CA PRO A 191 22.24 -6.36 -12.81
C PRO A 191 22.22 -7.89 -12.93
N GLN A 192 23.30 -8.52 -13.44
CA GLN A 192 23.31 -9.96 -13.76
C GLN A 192 23.13 -10.89 -12.56
N GLY A 193 23.42 -10.45 -11.33
CA GLY A 193 23.12 -11.21 -10.11
C GLY A 193 21.63 -11.43 -9.84
N ASP A 194 20.73 -10.66 -10.47
CA ASP A 194 19.28 -10.67 -10.21
C ASP A 194 18.48 -11.22 -11.42
N LYS A 195 19.15 -11.78 -12.45
CA LYS A 195 18.47 -12.22 -13.69
C LYS A 195 17.60 -13.48 -13.55
N LEU A 196 17.94 -14.37 -12.61
CA LEU A 196 17.33 -15.69 -12.42
C LEU A 196 16.21 -15.72 -11.37
N ILE A 197 15.98 -14.63 -10.65
CA ILE A 197 15.01 -14.59 -9.55
C ILE A 197 14.16 -13.32 -9.69
N GLU A 198 12.89 -13.44 -10.05
CA GLU A 198 11.99 -12.29 -10.05
C GLU A 198 11.49 -12.04 -8.62
N ARG A 199 11.92 -10.91 -8.03
CA ARG A 199 11.37 -10.39 -6.78
C ARG A 199 10.41 -9.24 -7.07
N LEU A 200 9.23 -9.32 -6.45
CA LEU A 200 8.13 -8.38 -6.58
C LEU A 200 7.72 -7.91 -5.19
N SER A 201 7.73 -6.59 -4.93
CA SER A 201 7.05 -6.04 -3.75
C SER A 201 5.55 -6.27 -3.93
N PHE A 202 4.98 -7.09 -3.05
CA PHE A 202 3.61 -7.59 -3.18
C PHE A 202 2.89 -7.56 -1.84
N THR A 203 1.60 -7.29 -1.89
CA THR A 203 0.71 -7.36 -0.73
C THR A 203 -0.45 -8.29 -1.07
N MET A 204 -0.56 -9.38 -0.31
CA MET A 204 -1.71 -10.27 -0.35
C MET A 204 -2.83 -9.68 0.48
N TYR A 205 -4.02 -9.63 -0.12
CA TYR A 205 -5.24 -9.12 0.51
C TYR A 205 -6.25 -10.25 0.76
N ASP A 206 -6.94 -10.18 1.89
CA ASP A 206 -8.19 -10.89 2.11
C ASP A 206 -9.20 -9.94 2.76
N THR A 207 -10.40 -9.82 2.19
CA THR A 207 -11.52 -9.06 2.75
C THR A 207 -12.67 -10.01 3.07
N VAL A 208 -13.22 -9.86 4.28
CA VAL A 208 -14.38 -10.61 4.80
C VAL A 208 -15.42 -9.63 5.35
N ASP A 209 -16.69 -10.05 5.34
CA ASP A 209 -17.74 -9.34 6.09
C ASP A 209 -17.45 -9.42 7.59
N PHE A 210 -17.59 -8.30 8.28
CA PHE A 210 -17.29 -8.19 9.70
C PHE A 210 -18.58 -8.15 10.53
N ASP A 211 -18.79 -9.20 11.31
CA ASP A 211 -19.78 -9.27 12.37
C ASP A 211 -19.11 -9.79 13.65
N ALA A 212 -18.69 -8.84 14.51
CA ALA A 212 -18.23 -9.13 15.85
C ALA A 212 -19.29 -8.75 16.90
N THR A 213 -20.58 -9.02 16.64
CA THR A 213 -21.61 -8.92 17.69
C THR A 213 -21.31 -9.91 18.82
N GLN A 214 -20.82 -11.10 18.50
CA GLN A 214 -20.16 -12.03 19.42
C GLN A 214 -18.65 -12.11 19.09
N GLY A 215 -17.86 -12.81 19.90
CA GLY A 215 -16.44 -13.02 19.59
C GLY A 215 -16.29 -14.02 18.43
N VAL A 216 -15.56 -13.66 17.37
CA VAL A 216 -15.50 -14.42 16.12
C VAL A 216 -14.05 -14.63 15.66
N THR A 217 -13.75 -15.83 15.16
CA THR A 217 -12.50 -16.14 14.45
C THR A 217 -12.73 -16.11 12.95
N TYR A 218 -11.92 -15.32 12.24
CA TYR A 218 -11.94 -15.20 10.79
C TYR A 218 -10.76 -16.00 10.19
N ASP A 219 -11.05 -16.99 9.32
CA ASP A 219 -10.06 -17.78 8.59
C ASP A 219 -9.67 -17.08 7.27
N LEU A 220 -8.45 -16.55 7.21
CA LEU A 220 -7.94 -15.63 6.19
C LEU A 220 -7.22 -16.38 5.04
N PHE A 221 -7.25 -15.81 3.83
CA PHE A 221 -6.62 -16.37 2.62
C PHE A 221 -7.15 -17.77 2.24
N SER A 222 -8.37 -18.08 2.69
CA SER A 222 -9.01 -19.38 2.66
C SER A 222 -9.94 -19.59 1.45
N THR A 223 -10.61 -18.52 0.98
CA THR A 223 -11.61 -18.61 -0.10
C THR A 223 -10.95 -18.54 -1.47
N GLN A 224 -11.02 -19.62 -2.25
CA GLN A 224 -10.53 -19.66 -3.62
C GLN A 224 -11.37 -18.75 -4.56
N ASN A 225 -10.78 -18.38 -5.70
CA ASN A 225 -11.44 -17.66 -6.80
C ASN A 225 -11.99 -16.25 -6.45
N LYS A 226 -11.36 -15.51 -5.54
CA LYS A 226 -11.60 -14.06 -5.39
C LYS A 226 -11.18 -13.31 -6.66
N ASP A 227 -11.79 -12.15 -6.93
CA ASP A 227 -11.51 -11.32 -8.12
C ASP A 227 -10.00 -11.00 -8.22
N VAL A 228 -9.42 -11.15 -9.41
CA VAL A 228 -7.99 -10.96 -9.68
C VAL A 228 -7.50 -9.52 -9.35
N ARG A 229 -8.43 -8.55 -9.30
CA ARG A 229 -8.16 -7.17 -8.88
C ARG A 229 -8.08 -6.99 -7.37
N LEU A 230 -8.59 -7.92 -6.56
CA LEU A 230 -8.56 -7.86 -5.09
C LEU A 230 -7.24 -8.32 -4.48
N PHE A 231 -6.17 -8.52 -5.27
CA PHE A 231 -4.83 -8.91 -4.78
C PHE A 231 -4.74 -10.19 -3.94
N SER A 232 -5.83 -10.94 -3.85
CA SER A 232 -5.90 -12.16 -3.06
C SER A 232 -5.20 -13.30 -3.78
N LYS A 233 -4.27 -13.95 -3.07
CA LYS A 233 -3.86 -15.31 -3.35
C LYS A 233 -4.35 -16.19 -2.21
N THR A 234 -4.87 -17.36 -2.55
CA THR A 234 -5.04 -18.44 -1.58
C THR A 234 -3.76 -19.24 -1.45
N PHE A 235 -3.59 -19.91 -0.32
CA PHE A 235 -2.56 -20.92 -0.15
C PHE A 235 -3.12 -22.32 -0.47
N PRO A 236 -2.31 -23.27 -0.97
CA PRO A 236 -0.88 -23.13 -1.29
C PRO A 236 -0.61 -22.23 -2.51
N LEU A 237 0.60 -21.64 -2.57
CA LEU A 237 1.10 -20.93 -3.75
C LEU A 237 1.50 -21.92 -4.87
N SER A 238 1.73 -21.42 -6.08
CA SER A 238 2.20 -22.24 -7.19
C SER A 238 3.56 -22.89 -6.92
N ASP A 239 3.91 -23.90 -7.73
CA ASP A 239 5.18 -24.64 -7.70
C ASP A 239 6.44 -23.76 -7.66
N LYS A 240 6.36 -22.55 -8.24
CA LYS A 240 7.48 -21.61 -8.42
C LYS A 240 7.39 -20.34 -7.59
N GLU A 241 6.32 -20.14 -6.82
CA GLU A 241 6.09 -18.91 -6.05
C GLU A 241 6.33 -19.14 -4.55
N THR A 242 7.28 -18.37 -3.99
CA THR A 242 7.57 -18.28 -2.55
C THR A 242 7.17 -16.88 -2.08
N PHE A 243 6.50 -16.76 -0.94
CA PHE A 243 6.10 -15.45 -0.38
C PHE A 243 6.71 -15.22 0.99
N SER A 244 7.29 -14.04 1.20
CA SER A 244 7.91 -13.60 2.44
C SER A 244 7.03 -12.55 3.09
N ILE A 245 6.34 -12.89 4.18
CA ILE A 245 5.56 -11.94 4.99
C ILE A 245 6.54 -11.10 5.83
N GLU A 246 6.42 -9.77 5.73
CA GLU A 246 7.33 -8.81 6.37
C GLU A 246 6.59 -7.80 7.27
N ASN A 247 5.39 -7.36 6.85
CA ASN A 247 4.48 -6.53 7.66
C ASN A 247 3.05 -7.04 7.50
N ILE A 248 2.30 -7.09 8.60
CA ILE A 248 0.90 -7.47 8.67
C ILE A 248 0.10 -6.28 9.18
N GLU A 249 -0.92 -5.87 8.44
CA GLU A 249 -1.86 -4.85 8.90
C GLU A 249 -3.29 -5.34 8.72
N PHE A 250 -4.14 -5.08 9.71
CA PHE A 250 -5.58 -5.27 9.59
C PHE A 250 -6.26 -3.91 9.39
N PHE A 251 -7.29 -3.88 8.55
CA PHE A 251 -8.11 -2.69 8.35
C PHE A 251 -9.57 -3.03 8.64
N LEU A 252 -10.24 -2.16 9.39
CA LEU A 252 -11.67 -2.27 9.69
C LEU A 252 -12.39 -1.05 9.11
N ALA A 253 -13.12 -1.27 8.01
CA ALA A 253 -13.98 -0.29 7.38
C ALA A 253 -15.41 -0.49 7.86
N GLY A 254 -16.11 0.55 8.33
CA GLY A 254 -17.48 0.34 8.78
C GLY A 254 -18.25 1.58 9.19
N THR A 255 -19.56 1.40 9.35
CA THR A 255 -20.42 2.40 9.97
C THR A 255 -20.40 2.20 11.48
N GLN A 256 -20.06 3.25 12.24
CA GLN A 256 -20.18 3.24 13.69
C GLN A 256 -21.65 3.46 14.09
N ALA A 257 -22.15 2.65 15.02
CA ALA A 257 -23.48 2.86 15.59
C ALA A 257 -23.51 4.19 16.37
N ALA A 258 -24.65 4.87 16.36
CA ALA A 258 -24.73 6.27 16.77
C ALA A 258 -24.63 6.48 18.30
N ALA A 259 -23.42 6.58 18.85
CA ALA A 259 -23.18 7.11 20.20
C ALA A 259 -22.09 8.22 20.23
N GLY A 260 -21.52 8.48 21.40
CA GLY A 260 -20.64 9.62 21.67
C GLY A 260 -19.17 9.41 21.29
N SER A 261 -18.38 10.47 21.42
CA SER A 261 -16.94 10.52 21.14
C SER A 261 -16.06 9.55 21.93
N MET A 262 -16.63 8.87 22.94
CA MET A 262 -15.99 7.85 23.78
C MET A 262 -15.84 6.48 23.09
N LEU A 263 -16.60 6.20 22.02
CA LEU A 263 -16.68 4.83 21.46
C LEU A 263 -15.34 4.30 20.92
N ASP A 264 -14.51 5.14 20.30
CA ASP A 264 -13.33 4.66 19.58
C ASP A 264 -12.28 4.04 20.50
N HIS A 265 -12.10 4.60 21.70
CA HIS A 265 -11.22 4.01 22.70
C HIS A 265 -11.77 2.66 23.19
N THR A 266 -13.10 2.49 23.27
CA THR A 266 -13.73 1.19 23.57
C THR A 266 -13.53 0.19 22.44
N ILE A 267 -13.70 0.59 21.17
CA ILE A 267 -13.44 -0.27 20.01
C ILE A 267 -11.97 -0.68 19.96
N LEU A 268 -11.03 0.28 20.03
CA LEU A 268 -9.59 0.01 20.03
C LEU A 268 -9.15 -0.84 21.23
N SER A 269 -9.72 -0.61 22.41
CA SER A 269 -9.42 -1.41 23.61
C SER A 269 -9.99 -2.82 23.53
N ALA A 270 -11.17 -3.02 22.93
CA ALA A 270 -11.72 -4.35 22.70
C ALA A 270 -10.93 -5.10 21.62
N LEU A 271 -10.54 -4.40 20.54
CA LEU A 271 -9.63 -4.94 19.53
C LEU A 271 -8.25 -5.30 20.08
N ARG A 272 -7.84 -4.81 21.26
CA ARG A 272 -6.61 -5.29 21.94
C ARG A 272 -6.67 -6.71 22.46
N GLY A 273 -7.86 -7.29 22.61
CA GLY A 273 -8.02 -8.74 22.81
C GLY A 273 -8.00 -9.56 21.51
N SER A 274 -7.73 -8.94 20.35
CA SER A 274 -7.59 -9.69 19.08
C SER A 274 -6.30 -10.47 19.04
N TYR A 275 -6.37 -11.66 18.45
CA TYR A 275 -5.29 -12.64 18.46
C TYR A 275 -5.10 -13.22 17.06
N LEU A 276 -3.93 -12.98 16.48
CA LEU A 276 -3.50 -13.49 15.18
C LEU A 276 -2.70 -14.78 15.36
N LYS A 277 -3.05 -15.81 14.58
CA LYS A 277 -2.27 -17.04 14.43
C LYS A 277 -2.00 -17.31 12.96
N VAL A 278 -0.76 -17.67 12.61
CA VAL A 278 -0.39 -18.14 11.27
C VAL A 278 0.46 -19.40 11.40
N THR A 279 -0.04 -20.50 10.81
CA THR A 279 0.68 -21.77 10.68
C THR A 279 1.03 -22.05 9.23
N VAL A 280 2.21 -22.63 9.00
CA VAL A 280 2.72 -23.08 7.70
C VAL A 280 3.09 -24.56 7.84
N ASP A 281 2.47 -25.41 7.02
CA ASP A 281 2.52 -26.88 7.09
C ASP A 281 2.43 -27.41 8.53
N ASP A 282 1.33 -27.01 9.19
CA ASP A 282 0.96 -27.34 10.58
C ASP A 282 1.93 -26.84 11.67
N THR A 283 3.04 -26.18 11.29
CA THR A 283 3.98 -25.51 12.20
C THR A 283 3.56 -24.07 12.46
N GLU A 284 3.58 -23.62 13.71
CA GLU A 284 3.28 -22.23 14.05
C GLU A 284 4.45 -21.28 13.74
N MET A 285 4.16 -20.25 12.95
CA MET A 285 5.15 -19.25 12.50
C MET A 285 4.87 -17.86 13.08
N ILE A 286 3.63 -17.55 13.42
CA ILE A 286 3.22 -16.31 14.08
C ILE A 286 2.14 -16.62 15.11
N GLU A 287 2.39 -16.25 16.36
CA GLU A 287 1.40 -16.03 17.42
C GLU A 287 1.51 -14.56 17.85
N PHE A 288 0.41 -13.79 17.81
CA PHE A 288 0.43 -12.38 18.21
C PHE A 288 -0.91 -11.87 18.74
N GLY A 289 -0.98 -11.61 20.05
CA GLY A 289 -2.12 -10.96 20.70
C GLY A 289 -1.86 -9.50 21.02
N ASN A 290 -2.18 -8.58 20.09
CA ASN A 290 -2.32 -7.15 20.38
C ASN A 290 -3.14 -6.44 19.27
N GLY A 291 -3.98 -5.49 19.66
CA GLY A 291 -4.87 -4.71 18.78
C GLY A 291 -4.19 -3.56 18.03
N ASP A 292 -2.93 -3.27 18.34
CA ASP A 292 -2.12 -2.32 17.57
C ASP A 292 -1.82 -2.84 16.12
N LEU A 293 -2.34 -4.02 15.75
CA LEU A 293 -2.48 -4.55 14.38
C LEU A 293 -3.45 -3.76 13.48
N PHE A 294 -4.42 -3.05 14.06
CA PHE A 294 -5.57 -2.51 13.33
C PHE A 294 -5.40 -1.05 12.91
N THR A 295 -5.84 -0.72 11.70
CA THR A 295 -6.25 0.61 11.27
C THR A 295 -7.77 0.64 11.18
N LEU A 296 -8.39 1.70 11.70
CA LEU A 296 -9.84 1.90 11.65
C LEU A 296 -10.20 3.03 10.70
N TYR A 297 -11.24 2.81 9.88
CA TYR A 297 -11.93 3.85 9.14
C TYR A 297 -13.43 3.75 9.42
N LEU A 298 -13.93 4.69 10.23
CA LEU A 298 -15.30 4.70 10.71
C LEU A 298 -16.02 5.98 10.28
N TYR A 299 -17.24 5.80 9.77
CA TYR A 299 -18.16 6.88 9.46
C TYR A 299 -19.47 6.72 10.26
N TYR A 300 -20.17 7.83 10.51
CA TYR A 300 -21.42 7.82 11.27
C TYR A 300 -22.63 7.68 10.33
N ALA A 301 -23.64 6.92 10.76
CA ALA A 301 -24.85 6.67 9.98
C ALA A 301 -25.81 7.88 9.88
N ASN A 302 -25.78 8.79 10.86
CA ASN A 302 -26.85 9.77 11.09
C ASN A 302 -26.38 11.23 10.99
N SER A 303 -27.26 12.09 10.48
CA SER A 303 -27.08 13.49 10.07
C SER A 303 -26.93 14.51 11.22
N TYR A 304 -26.07 14.24 12.21
CA TYR A 304 -25.77 15.15 13.32
C TYR A 304 -24.25 15.38 13.49
N ASN A 305 -23.69 16.31 12.70
CA ASN A 305 -22.39 17.01 12.90
C ASN A 305 -21.22 16.14 13.43
N LYS A 306 -21.10 14.89 12.97
CA LYS A 306 -20.12 13.91 13.47
C LYS A 306 -19.16 13.45 12.38
N LYS A 307 -17.99 14.07 12.45
CA LYS A 307 -16.79 13.89 11.62
C LYS A 307 -16.44 12.42 11.43
N SER A 308 -16.06 12.05 10.21
CA SER A 308 -15.39 10.77 9.92
C SER A 308 -14.12 10.62 10.77
N ARG A 309 -13.79 9.38 11.15
CA ARG A 309 -12.63 9.09 12.00
C ARG A 309 -11.73 8.04 11.37
N TYR A 310 -10.46 8.36 11.32
CA TYR A 310 -9.39 7.49 10.85
C TYR A 310 -8.33 7.34 11.94
N TYR A 311 -8.09 6.10 12.35
CA TYR A 311 -7.00 5.75 13.25
C TYR A 311 -6.05 4.81 12.50
N SER A 312 -4.80 5.22 12.29
CA SER A 312 -3.78 4.36 11.69
C SER A 312 -2.86 3.83 12.78
N SER A 313 -2.73 2.50 12.85
CA SER A 313 -1.46 1.91 13.28
C SER A 313 -0.50 1.84 12.08
N TYR A 314 0.71 1.32 12.31
CA TYR A 314 1.66 0.97 11.26
C TYR A 314 1.65 -0.55 10.94
N GLY A 315 0.70 -1.30 11.51
CA GLY A 315 0.69 -2.75 11.52
C GLY A 315 1.83 -3.37 12.33
N LEU A 316 1.86 -4.70 12.36
CA LEU A 316 2.96 -5.51 12.89
C LEU A 316 4.04 -5.69 11.81
N THR A 317 5.18 -5.03 11.96
CA THR A 317 6.40 -5.41 11.24
C THR A 317 7.07 -6.56 11.98
N LEU A 318 7.33 -7.66 11.28
CA LEU A 318 7.95 -8.85 11.87
C LEU A 318 9.46 -8.63 12.07
N PRO A 319 10.06 -9.10 13.17
CA PRO A 319 11.51 -8.96 13.41
C PRO A 319 12.34 -9.79 12.42
N TYR A 320 11.77 -10.89 11.92
CA TYR A 320 12.29 -11.72 10.85
C TYR A 320 11.13 -12.05 9.89
N PRO A 321 11.33 -12.05 8.56
CA PRO A 321 10.26 -12.38 7.63
C PRO A 321 9.84 -13.85 7.73
N VAL A 322 8.53 -14.11 7.70
CA VAL A 322 8.00 -15.48 7.62
C VAL A 322 7.95 -15.89 6.15
N VAL A 323 8.88 -16.75 5.76
CA VAL A 323 8.97 -17.32 4.42
C VAL A 323 8.00 -18.49 4.30
N ILE A 324 7.09 -18.41 3.33
CA ILE A 324 6.17 -19.46 2.92
C ILE A 324 6.70 -20.05 1.61
N PRO A 325 7.20 -21.30 1.61
CA PRO A 325 7.64 -22.01 0.41
C PRO A 325 6.53 -22.16 -0.64
N SER A 326 6.92 -22.52 -1.87
CA SER A 326 5.95 -23.02 -2.85
C SER A 326 5.28 -24.30 -2.36
N GLN A 327 4.01 -24.49 -2.75
CA GLN A 327 3.16 -25.63 -2.35
C GLN A 327 2.84 -25.78 -0.84
N SER A 328 3.45 -24.99 0.06
CA SER A 328 3.16 -25.05 1.49
C SER A 328 1.72 -24.70 1.84
N ARG A 329 1.09 -25.49 2.72
CA ARG A 329 -0.25 -25.21 3.25
C ARG A 329 -0.14 -24.13 4.31
N VAL A 330 -0.97 -23.10 4.25
CA VAL A 330 -0.99 -22.03 5.26
C VAL A 330 -2.39 -21.90 5.83
N LYS A 331 -2.49 -21.82 7.16
CA LYS A 331 -3.69 -21.35 7.84
C LYS A 331 -3.36 -20.06 8.58
N ALA A 332 -3.95 -18.96 8.14
CA ALA A 332 -3.93 -17.69 8.84
C ALA A 332 -5.32 -17.44 9.43
N SER A 333 -5.40 -17.07 10.72
CA SER A 333 -6.67 -16.75 11.36
C SER A 333 -6.51 -15.62 12.38
N ILE A 334 -7.54 -14.78 12.49
CA ILE A 334 -7.61 -13.76 13.53
C ILE A 334 -8.89 -13.93 14.35
N TYR A 335 -8.73 -14.12 15.65
CA TYR A 335 -9.83 -13.97 16.61
C TYR A 335 -10.02 -12.50 16.93
N VAL A 336 -11.27 -12.04 16.94
CA VAL A 336 -11.67 -10.68 17.31
C VAL A 336 -12.74 -10.76 18.41
N PRO A 337 -12.55 -10.11 19.58
CA PRO A 337 -13.55 -10.06 20.64
C PRO A 337 -14.86 -9.38 20.21
N SER A 338 -15.94 -9.65 20.95
CA SER A 338 -17.22 -8.96 20.75
C SER A 338 -17.07 -7.44 20.88
N LEU A 339 -17.62 -6.72 19.91
CA LEU A 339 -17.76 -5.28 19.86
C LEU A 339 -19.21 -4.83 20.10
N ASN A 340 -20.05 -5.66 20.72
CA ASN A 340 -21.39 -5.36 21.27
C ASN A 340 -22.09 -4.11 20.67
N SER A 341 -22.62 -4.22 19.45
CA SER A 341 -23.38 -3.18 18.72
C SER A 341 -22.65 -1.87 18.38
N LEU A 342 -21.35 -1.73 18.65
CA LEU A 342 -20.57 -0.51 18.37
C LEU A 342 -20.37 -0.24 16.87
N ILE A 343 -20.35 -1.30 16.06
CA ILE A 343 -20.14 -1.30 14.61
C ILE A 343 -21.32 -2.02 13.97
N THR A 344 -21.89 -1.46 12.90
CA THR A 344 -23.08 -2.04 12.25
C THR A 344 -22.74 -3.14 11.25
N THR A 345 -23.73 -3.99 10.96
CA THR A 345 -23.74 -4.90 9.80
C THR A 345 -23.35 -4.16 8.51
N GLY A 346 -22.69 -4.87 7.59
CA GLY A 346 -22.15 -4.32 6.34
C GLY A 346 -20.73 -3.76 6.45
N SER A 347 -20.12 -3.81 7.63
CA SER A 347 -18.71 -3.47 7.84
C SER A 347 -17.79 -4.57 7.29
N LYS A 348 -16.54 -4.21 6.97
CA LYS A 348 -15.54 -5.08 6.32
C LYS A 348 -14.26 -5.16 7.14
N LEU A 349 -13.77 -6.38 7.37
CA LEU A 349 -12.44 -6.64 7.91
C LEU A 349 -11.53 -7.05 6.75
N THR A 350 -10.34 -6.46 6.68
CA THR A 350 -9.33 -6.80 5.68
C THR A 350 -8.00 -7.13 6.33
N ALA A 351 -7.41 -8.25 5.93
CA ALA A 351 -6.03 -8.60 6.21
C ALA A 351 -5.12 -8.18 5.06
N MET A 352 -4.00 -7.53 5.37
CA MET A 352 -2.92 -7.20 4.44
C MET A 352 -1.65 -7.91 4.89
N PHE A 353 -1.26 -8.99 4.20
CA PHE A 353 0.04 -9.63 4.37
C PHE A 353 0.99 -9.05 3.32
N LYS A 354 1.92 -8.21 3.75
CA LYS A 354 2.80 -7.43 2.87
C LYS A 354 4.23 -7.95 2.92
N GLY A 355 4.92 -7.94 1.79
CA GLY A 355 6.35 -8.25 1.73
C GLY A 355 6.83 -8.53 0.31
N THR A 356 7.54 -9.64 0.15
CA THR A 356 8.22 -9.99 -1.11
C THR A 356 7.66 -11.29 -1.68
N LEU A 357 7.08 -11.23 -2.88
CA LEU A 357 6.83 -12.42 -3.71
C LEU A 357 8.09 -12.71 -4.53
N GLN A 358 8.58 -13.95 -4.48
CA GLN A 358 9.71 -14.43 -5.25
C GLN A 358 9.26 -15.53 -6.23
N ARG A 359 9.75 -15.45 -7.47
CA ARG A 359 9.61 -16.48 -8.50
C ARG A 359 10.96 -17.02 -8.94
N VAL A 360 10.99 -18.31 -9.26
CA VAL A 360 12.16 -19.12 -9.65
C VAL A 360 11.84 -19.90 -10.93
#